data_AF-A0A941VP21-F1
#
_entry.id   AF-A0A941VP21-F1
#
_cell.length_a   1.000
_cell.length_b   1.000
_cell.length_c   1.000
_cell.angle_alpha   90.00
_cell.angle_beta   90.00
_cell.angle_gamma   90.00
#
_symmetry.space_group_name_H-M   'P 1'
#
loop_
_entity.id
_entity.type
_entity.pdbx_description
1 polymer ?
#
loop_
_entity_poly.entity_id
_entity_poly.type
_entity_poly.pdbx_seq_one_letter_code
_entity_poly.pdbx_strand_id
1 'polypeptide(L)'
;AIDAKRVADNMADATGEEWFSDASLKDVILELPVRALTWAISTHGGRKMKLINAVAWAQKMEELGAGEFMLTSMDKDGTKDGYDIELTRTISESVSIPVIASGGAGTLDHLYRGLVDGKADAVLAASIFHFREYTIREAKEYLRLKGVSIRL
;
A
#
# COMPACT_ATOMS: atom_id res chain seq x y z
N ALA A 1 -2.84 0.62 9.22
CA ALA A 1 -1.95 1.01 8.11
C ALA A 1 -1.04 -0.16 7.77
N ILE A 2 -0.76 -0.36 6.49
CA ILE A 2 0.15 -1.39 6.00
C ILE A 2 1.25 -0.67 5.23
N ASP A 3 2.47 -0.69 5.77
CA ASP A 3 3.65 -0.26 5.04
C ASP A 3 4.26 -1.51 4.42
N ALA A 4 4.33 -1.57 3.10
CA ALA A 4 4.77 -2.75 2.37
C ALA A 4 5.97 -2.43 1.48
N LYS A 5 6.88 -3.40 1.35
CA LYS A 5 8.06 -3.31 0.50
C LYS A 5 8.29 -4.63 -0.20
N ARG A 6 8.75 -4.59 -1.45
CA ARG A 6 9.06 -5.78 -2.23
C ARG A 6 10.18 -6.58 -1.57
N VAL A 7 9.99 -7.89 -1.47
CA VAL A 7 11.00 -8.81 -0.92
C VAL A 7 12.09 -9.03 -1.97
N ALA A 8 13.34 -9.00 -1.55
CA ALA A 8 14.50 -9.42 -2.33
C ALA A 8 15.18 -10.63 -1.67
N ASP A 9 15.83 -11.48 -2.46
CA ASP A 9 16.39 -12.78 -2.03
C ASP A 9 17.42 -12.69 -0.90
N ASN A 10 18.02 -11.51 -0.69
CA ASN A 10 19.07 -11.25 0.28
C ASN A 10 18.61 -10.36 1.46
N MET A 11 17.31 -10.24 1.69
CA MET A 11 16.82 -9.38 2.77
C MET A 11 17.11 -9.97 4.15
N ALA A 12 17.70 -9.13 5.01
CA ALA A 12 17.92 -9.47 6.41
C ALA A 12 16.57 -9.62 7.12
N ASP A 13 16.39 -10.78 7.73
CA ASP A 13 15.25 -11.05 8.58
C ASP A 13 15.35 -10.23 9.88
N ALA A 14 14.32 -9.46 10.20
CA ALA A 14 14.19 -8.79 11.49
C ALA A 14 13.02 -9.36 12.32
N THR A 15 12.65 -10.64 12.14
CA THR A 15 11.73 -11.39 13.03
C THR A 15 12.39 -11.69 14.38
N GLY A 16 12.79 -10.66 15.12
CA GLY A 16 13.32 -10.77 16.48
C GLY A 16 12.35 -10.30 17.56
N GLU A 17 11.07 -10.07 17.21
CA GLU A 17 10.07 -9.54 18.15
C GLU A 17 9.19 -10.67 18.69
N GLU A 18 8.88 -10.64 19.99
CA GLU A 18 8.21 -11.74 20.70
C GLU A 18 6.88 -12.19 20.07
N TRP A 19 6.13 -11.26 19.47
CA TRP A 19 4.84 -11.55 18.83
C TRP A 19 4.95 -12.41 17.56
N PHE A 20 6.13 -12.57 16.96
CA PHE A 20 6.34 -13.54 15.87
C PHE A 20 6.15 -15.00 16.32
N SER A 21 6.22 -15.25 17.63
CA SER A 21 5.97 -16.58 18.18
C SER A 21 4.48 -16.91 18.32
N ASP A 22 3.58 -15.94 18.08
CA ASP A 22 2.14 -16.17 18.13
C ASP A 22 1.73 -17.18 17.04
N ALA A 23 1.19 -18.32 17.47
CA ALA A 23 0.78 -19.39 16.59
C ALA A 23 -0.31 -18.97 15.60
N SER A 24 -1.10 -17.94 15.92
CA SER A 24 -2.15 -17.40 15.06
C SER A 24 -1.63 -16.62 13.85
N LEU A 25 -0.33 -16.31 13.82
CA LEU A 25 0.34 -15.53 12.77
C LEU A 25 1.25 -16.39 11.88
N LYS A 26 1.29 -17.71 12.07
CA LYS A 26 2.17 -18.60 11.29
C LYS A 26 1.81 -18.63 9.80
N ASP A 27 0.55 -18.41 9.48
CA ASP A 27 -0.02 -18.40 8.13
C ASP A 27 0.38 -17.18 7.30
N VAL A 28 0.81 -16.09 7.95
CA VAL A 28 1.22 -14.85 7.27
C VAL A 28 2.74 -14.69 7.17
N ILE A 29 3.53 -15.55 7.81
CA ILE A 29 5.00 -15.48 7.79
C ILE A 29 5.52 -15.99 6.44
N LEU A 30 6.50 -15.27 5.90
CA LEU A 30 7.20 -15.64 4.67
C LEU A 30 8.43 -16.49 4.98
N GLU A 31 8.61 -17.55 4.22
CA GLU A 31 9.85 -18.33 4.19
C GLU A 31 10.70 -17.91 2.99
N LEU A 32 12.00 -17.72 3.21
CA LEU A 32 12.96 -17.42 2.14
C LEU A 32 13.61 -18.70 1.59
N PRO A 33 13.92 -18.77 0.28
CA PRO A 33 13.68 -17.73 -0.72
C PRO A 33 12.21 -17.71 -1.19
N VAL A 34 11.67 -16.52 -1.40
CA VAL A 34 10.34 -16.36 -2.01
C VAL A 34 10.42 -16.60 -3.51
N ARG A 35 9.59 -17.51 -4.03
CA ARG A 35 9.64 -17.91 -5.45
C ARG A 35 8.80 -17.04 -6.39
N ALA A 36 7.93 -16.22 -5.83
CA ALA A 36 7.02 -15.36 -6.57
C ALA A 36 7.14 -13.92 -6.06
N LEU A 37 6.61 -13.00 -6.85
CA LEU A 37 6.53 -11.60 -6.48
C LEU A 37 5.81 -11.45 -5.14
N THR A 38 6.53 -10.95 -4.15
CA THR A 38 6.05 -10.91 -2.77
C THR A 38 6.39 -9.56 -2.15
N TRP A 39 5.46 -9.02 -1.36
CA TRP A 39 5.69 -7.87 -0.51
C TRP A 39 5.68 -8.29 0.95
N ALA A 40 6.63 -7.73 1.69
CA ALA A 40 6.77 -7.89 3.12
C ALA A 40 6.33 -6.62 3.84
N ILE A 41 5.85 -6.76 5.06
CA ILE A 41 5.56 -5.60 5.90
C ILE A 41 6.84 -4.92 6.34
N SER A 42 6.80 -3.60 6.40
CA SER A 42 7.81 -2.77 7.03
C SER A 42 7.23 -2.06 8.25
N THR A 43 8.09 -1.80 9.23
CA THR A 43 7.73 -1.10 10.46
C THR A 43 8.77 -0.04 10.79
N HIS A 44 8.47 0.79 11.80
CA HIS A 44 9.35 1.88 12.24
C HIS A 44 9.67 2.87 11.12
N GLY A 45 8.69 3.15 10.25
CA GLY A 45 8.83 4.06 9.11
C GLY A 45 9.74 3.50 8.02
N GLY A 46 9.51 2.26 7.58
CA GLY A 46 10.29 1.66 6.49
C GLY A 46 11.62 1.02 6.89
N ARG A 47 12.08 1.21 8.13
CA ARG A 47 13.44 0.85 8.58
C ARG A 47 13.60 -0.61 8.99
N LYS A 48 12.52 -1.26 9.41
CA LYS A 48 12.55 -2.65 9.85
C LYS A 48 11.62 -3.49 9.00
N MET A 49 12.21 -4.29 8.11
CA MET A 49 11.49 -5.29 7.33
C MET A 49 11.07 -6.47 8.20
N LYS A 50 9.85 -6.95 7.98
CA LYS A 50 9.25 -8.10 8.65
C LYS A 50 8.88 -9.10 7.59
N LEU A 51 9.36 -10.34 7.69
CA LEU A 51 9.00 -11.43 6.78
C LEU A 51 7.54 -11.87 7.00
N ILE A 52 6.62 -10.94 6.80
CA ILE A 52 5.17 -11.13 6.87
C ILE A 52 4.63 -10.70 5.53
N ASN A 53 3.93 -11.61 4.87
CA ASN A 53 3.30 -11.36 3.59
C ASN A 53 2.28 -10.23 3.73
N ALA A 54 2.49 -9.11 3.05
CA ALA A 54 1.63 -7.94 3.17
C ALA A 54 0.18 -8.21 2.72
N VAL A 55 -0.03 -9.11 1.75
CA VAL A 55 -1.36 -9.50 1.26
C VAL A 55 -2.06 -10.38 2.29
N ALA A 56 -1.40 -11.44 2.74
CA ALA A 56 -1.96 -12.34 3.75
C ALA A 56 -2.23 -11.59 5.07
N TRP A 57 -1.39 -10.63 5.42
CA TRP A 57 -1.62 -9.75 6.56
C TRP A 57 -2.83 -8.87 6.39
N ALA A 58 -3.06 -8.29 5.21
CA ALA A 58 -4.24 -7.48 4.96
C ALA A 58 -5.52 -8.31 5.18
N GLN A 59 -5.56 -9.54 4.64
CA GLN A 59 -6.67 -10.46 4.84
C GLN A 59 -6.87 -10.82 6.32
N LYS A 60 -5.77 -11.14 7.02
CA LYS A 60 -5.81 -11.44 8.45
C LYS A 60 -6.32 -10.26 9.29
N MET A 61 -5.86 -9.05 8.99
CA MET A 61 -6.30 -7.85 9.72
C MET A 61 -7.76 -7.54 9.47
N GLU A 62 -8.28 -7.81 8.27
CA GLU A 62 -9.71 -7.74 7.97
C GLU A 62 -10.49 -8.75 8.82
N GLU A 63 -10.05 -10.01 8.91
CA GLU A 63 -10.67 -11.03 9.78
C GLU A 63 -10.69 -10.62 11.26
N LEU A 64 -9.67 -9.89 11.70
CA LEU A 64 -9.57 -9.36 13.07
C LEU A 64 -10.35 -8.05 13.28
N GLY A 65 -11.05 -7.56 12.26
CA GLY A 65 -11.97 -6.42 12.36
C GLY A 65 -11.38 -5.07 11.97
N ALA A 66 -10.31 -5.02 11.18
CA ALA A 66 -9.89 -3.77 10.54
C ALA A 66 -11.04 -3.23 9.66
N GLY A 67 -11.25 -1.91 9.70
CA GLY A 67 -12.32 -1.25 8.94
C GLY A 67 -11.85 -0.54 7.66
N GLU A 68 -10.55 -0.30 7.50
CA GLU A 68 -9.93 0.32 6.32
C GLU A 68 -8.41 0.12 6.36
N PHE A 69 -7.77 0.03 5.19
CA PHE A 69 -6.31 0.01 5.06
C PHE A 69 -5.77 1.26 4.39
N MET A 70 -4.95 2.03 5.12
CA MET A 70 -3.97 2.93 4.49
C MET A 70 -2.75 2.11 4.07
N LEU A 71 -2.57 1.90 2.76
CA LEU A 71 -1.51 1.09 2.17
C LEU A 71 -0.42 1.98 1.57
N THR A 72 0.78 1.92 2.15
CA THR A 72 1.95 2.67 1.68
C THR A 72 2.97 1.73 1.04
N SER A 73 3.33 1.98 -0.22
CA SER A 73 4.48 1.31 -0.85
C SER A 73 5.77 2.02 -0.44
N MET A 74 6.61 1.35 0.35
CA MET A 74 7.92 1.89 0.76
C MET A 74 8.93 1.96 -0.38
N ASP A 75 8.69 1.26 -1.49
CA ASP A 75 9.52 1.36 -2.70
C ASP A 75 9.16 2.59 -3.55
N LYS A 76 7.94 3.12 -3.39
CA LYS A 76 7.44 4.29 -4.14
C LYS A 76 7.39 5.55 -3.30
N ASP A 77 7.37 5.44 -1.99
CA ASP A 77 7.21 6.61 -1.13
C ASP A 77 8.32 7.66 -1.37
N GLY A 78 7.92 8.93 -1.44
CA GLY A 78 8.81 10.05 -1.77
C GLY A 78 9.32 10.14 -3.23
N THR A 79 9.12 9.13 -4.09
CA THR A 79 9.69 9.12 -5.45
C THR A 79 9.00 10.05 -6.44
N LYS A 80 7.70 10.33 -6.24
CA LYS A 80 6.80 11.01 -7.20
C LYS A 80 6.60 10.27 -8.54
N ASP A 81 7.01 9.01 -8.67
CA ASP A 81 6.91 8.21 -9.92
C ASP A 81 5.61 7.38 -10.03
N GLY A 82 4.63 7.68 -9.19
CA GLY A 82 3.33 7.01 -9.13
C GLY A 82 3.24 5.96 -8.02
N TYR A 83 2.00 5.58 -7.68
CA TYR A 83 1.73 4.50 -6.73
C TYR A 83 2.25 3.15 -7.24
N ASP A 84 2.46 2.21 -6.33
CA ASP A 84 2.71 0.82 -6.69
C ASP A 84 1.39 0.15 -7.08
N ILE A 85 1.05 0.22 -8.37
CA ILE A 85 -0.22 -0.27 -8.90
C ILE A 85 -0.40 -1.77 -8.67
N GLU A 86 0.68 -2.54 -8.77
CA GLU A 86 0.61 -4.00 -8.63
C GLU A 86 0.33 -4.39 -7.18
N LEU A 87 1.05 -3.78 -6.22
CA LEU A 87 0.78 -3.94 -4.79
C LEU A 87 -0.63 -3.48 -4.43
N THR A 88 -0.99 -2.27 -4.86
CA THR A 88 -2.30 -1.65 -4.54
C THR A 88 -3.43 -2.53 -5.04
N ARG A 89 -3.35 -2.98 -6.29
CA ARG A 89 -4.35 -3.86 -6.89
C ARG A 89 -4.43 -5.20 -6.18
N THR A 90 -3.29 -5.82 -5.92
CA THR A 90 -3.25 -7.15 -5.27
C THR A 90 -3.93 -7.11 -3.91
N ILE A 91 -3.65 -6.08 -3.09
CA ILE A 91 -4.30 -5.94 -1.78
C ILE A 91 -5.77 -5.56 -1.93
N SER A 92 -6.11 -4.57 -2.75
CA SER A 92 -7.49 -4.11 -2.92
C SER A 92 -8.43 -5.20 -3.46
N GLU A 93 -7.95 -6.08 -4.35
CA GLU A 93 -8.72 -7.22 -4.84
C GLU A 93 -8.77 -8.40 -3.84
N SER A 94 -7.94 -8.40 -2.80
CA SER A 94 -7.84 -9.50 -1.82
C SER A 94 -8.67 -9.31 -0.55
N VAL A 95 -9.20 -8.11 -0.32
CA VAL A 95 -9.97 -7.72 0.87
C VAL A 95 -11.30 -7.07 0.46
N SER A 96 -12.27 -7.04 1.36
CA SER A 96 -13.59 -6.43 1.14
C SER A 96 -13.76 -5.05 1.78
N ILE A 97 -12.86 -4.66 2.69
CA ILE A 97 -12.83 -3.33 3.31
C ILE A 97 -12.08 -2.29 2.44
N PRO A 98 -12.36 -0.99 2.62
CA PRO A 98 -11.73 0.05 1.82
C PRO A 98 -10.20 0.08 1.90
N VAL A 99 -9.56 0.39 0.77
CA VAL A 99 -8.12 0.56 0.65
C VAL A 99 -7.77 1.97 0.14
N ILE A 100 -6.89 2.66 0.85
CA ILE A 100 -6.31 3.94 0.46
C ILE A 100 -4.90 3.72 -0.08
N ALA A 101 -4.67 4.03 -1.35
CA ALA A 101 -3.33 3.98 -1.94
C ALA A 101 -2.48 5.18 -1.47
N SER A 102 -1.27 4.90 -0.99
CA SER A 102 -0.32 5.88 -0.46
C SER A 102 1.12 5.60 -0.94
N GLY A 103 1.93 6.66 -1.02
CA GLY A 103 3.33 6.61 -1.44
C GLY A 103 3.54 6.69 -2.95
N GLY A 104 4.22 7.75 -3.41
CA GLY A 104 4.68 7.90 -4.80
C GLY A 104 3.88 8.83 -5.71
N ALA A 105 2.75 9.41 -5.28
CA ALA A 105 2.00 10.35 -6.10
C ALA A 105 2.84 11.58 -6.53
N GLY A 106 2.76 11.93 -7.81
CA GLY A 106 3.52 13.02 -8.42
C GLY A 106 2.75 13.80 -9.50
N THR A 107 1.70 13.20 -10.07
CA THR A 107 0.83 13.85 -11.06
C THR A 107 -0.63 13.51 -10.76
N LEU A 108 -1.57 14.24 -11.38
CA LEU A 108 -3.01 13.90 -11.29
C LEU A 108 -3.32 12.54 -11.94
N ASP A 109 -2.57 12.15 -12.97
CA ASP A 109 -2.71 10.82 -13.60
C ASP A 109 -2.34 9.70 -12.61
N HIS A 110 -1.36 9.92 -11.73
CA HIS A 110 -1.04 8.96 -10.67
C HIS A 110 -2.24 8.74 -9.73
N LEU A 111 -3.00 9.79 -9.41
CA LEU A 111 -4.25 9.66 -8.62
C LEU A 111 -5.28 8.80 -9.35
N TYR A 112 -5.48 9.06 -10.65
CA TYR A 112 -6.41 8.28 -11.46
C TYR A 112 -6.02 6.81 -11.52
N ARG A 113 -4.74 6.51 -11.77
CA ARG A 113 -4.23 5.14 -11.86
C ARG A 113 -4.35 4.39 -10.53
N GLY A 114 -4.10 5.07 -9.40
CA GLY A 114 -4.31 4.48 -8.06
C GLY A 114 -5.74 3.98 -7.86
N LEU A 115 -6.73 4.76 -8.28
CA LEU A 115 -8.16 4.42 -8.17
C LEU A 115 -8.59 3.37 -9.20
N VAL A 116 -8.21 3.54 -10.47
CA VAL A 116 -8.77 2.75 -11.58
C VAL A 116 -7.99 1.46 -11.84
N ASP A 117 -6.66 1.57 -11.95
CA ASP A 117 -5.78 0.43 -12.22
C ASP A 117 -5.44 -0.31 -10.92
N GLY A 118 -5.17 0.46 -9.86
CA GLY A 118 -4.85 -0.03 -8.52
C GLY A 118 -6.06 -0.51 -7.71
N LYS A 119 -7.28 -0.24 -8.18
CA LYS A 119 -8.54 -0.64 -7.52
C LYS A 119 -8.72 -0.08 -6.10
N ALA A 120 -7.96 0.94 -5.71
CA ALA A 120 -8.12 1.58 -4.41
C ALA A 120 -9.43 2.38 -4.36
N ASP A 121 -10.07 2.39 -3.20
CA ASP A 121 -11.28 3.19 -2.92
C ASP A 121 -10.95 4.67 -2.72
N ALA A 122 -9.73 4.96 -2.24
CA ALA A 122 -9.22 6.30 -2.07
C ALA A 122 -7.72 6.39 -2.39
N VAL A 123 -7.25 7.62 -2.58
CA VAL A 123 -5.83 7.92 -2.79
C VAL A 123 -5.39 9.01 -1.82
N LEU A 124 -4.21 8.83 -1.24
CA LEU A 124 -3.54 9.81 -0.40
C LEU A 124 -2.33 10.37 -1.15
N ALA A 125 -2.21 11.70 -1.19
CA ALA A 125 -1.06 12.38 -1.75
C ALA A 125 -0.71 13.59 -0.88
N ALA A 126 0.59 13.78 -0.63
CA ALA A 126 1.09 14.88 0.21
C ALA A 126 1.84 15.94 -0.63
N SER A 127 2.95 15.55 -1.28
CA SER A 127 3.88 16.48 -1.92
C SER A 127 3.24 17.38 -2.98
N ILE A 128 2.43 16.81 -3.87
CA ILE A 128 1.79 17.55 -4.97
C ILE A 128 0.86 18.68 -4.47
N PHE A 129 0.31 18.55 -3.26
CA PHE A 129 -0.56 19.55 -2.64
C PHE A 129 0.22 20.49 -1.70
N HIS A 130 1.17 19.96 -0.92
CA HIS A 130 2.00 20.77 -0.03
C HIS A 130 2.83 21.81 -0.80
N PHE A 131 3.40 21.41 -1.94
CA PHE A 131 4.18 22.29 -2.80
C PHE A 131 3.33 23.08 -3.79
N ARG A 132 1.99 22.96 -3.70
CA ARG A 132 1.02 23.65 -4.57
C ARG A 132 1.27 23.43 -6.07
N GLU A 133 1.78 22.25 -6.42
CA GLU A 133 1.89 21.83 -7.83
C GLU A 133 0.49 21.66 -8.43
N TYR A 134 -0.45 21.18 -7.61
CA TYR A 134 -1.88 21.16 -7.90
C TYR A 134 -2.68 21.56 -6.66
N THR A 135 -3.92 21.98 -6.88
CA THR A 135 -4.93 22.19 -5.84
C THR A 135 -5.83 20.97 -5.70
N ILE A 136 -6.51 20.87 -4.56
CA ILE A 136 -7.54 19.82 -4.34
C ILE A 136 -8.67 19.93 -5.39
N ARG A 137 -9.03 21.17 -5.80
CA ARG A 137 -10.06 21.38 -6.82
C ARG A 137 -9.63 20.81 -8.17
N GLU A 138 -8.41 21.11 -8.62
CA GLU A 138 -7.88 20.60 -9.90
C GLU A 138 -7.83 19.06 -9.90
N ALA A 139 -7.40 18.45 -8.80
CA ALA A 139 -7.41 16.99 -8.68
C ALA A 139 -8.82 16.40 -8.80
N LYS A 140 -9.81 16.97 -8.08
CA LYS A 140 -11.21 16.53 -8.15
C LYS A 140 -11.81 16.70 -9.55
N GLU A 141 -11.57 17.84 -10.18
CA GLU A 141 -12.06 18.14 -11.53
C GLU A 141 -11.44 17.19 -12.56
N TYR A 142 -10.14 16.94 -12.48
CA TYR A 142 -9.44 15.98 -13.33
C TYR A 142 -10.00 14.56 -13.21
N LEU A 143 -10.16 14.07 -11.98
CA LEU A 143 -10.69 12.73 -11.72
C LEU A 143 -12.13 12.59 -12.22
N ARG A 144 -12.96 13.63 -12.00
CA ARG A 144 -14.33 13.66 -12.53
C ARG A 144 -14.35 13.64 -14.07
N LEU A 145 -13.47 14.40 -14.73
CA LEU A 145 -13.35 14.40 -16.19
C LEU A 145 -12.93 13.03 -16.74
N LYS A 146 -12.17 12.25 -15.97
CA LYS A 146 -11.78 10.88 -16.28
C LYS A 146 -12.86 9.83 -15.96
N GLY A 147 -14.03 10.25 -15.47
CA GLY A 147 -15.16 9.36 -15.17
C GLY A 147 -15.15 8.77 -13.76
N VAL A 148 -14.29 9.23 -12.86
CA VAL A 148 -14.32 8.83 -11.45
C VAL A 148 -15.41 9.61 -10.71
N SER A 149 -16.23 8.91 -9.92
CA SER A 149 -17.25 9.56 -9.08
C SER A 149 -16.59 10.32 -7.94
N ILE A 150 -16.67 11.65 -7.97
CA ILE A 150 -16.00 12.54 -7.03
C ILE A 150 -16.98 13.56 -6.48
N ARG A 151 -16.92 13.79 -5.16
CA ARG A 151 -17.62 14.89 -4.51
C ARG A 151 -16.88 16.22 -4.80
N LEU A 152 -17.55 17.16 -5.47
CA LEU A 152 -17.03 18.50 -5.69
C LEU A 152 -17.16 19.36 -4.43
#